data_AF-A0A8E0KLJ3-F1
#
_entry.id   AF-A0A8E0KLJ3-F1
#
_cell.length_a   1.000
_cell.length_b   1.000
_cell.length_c   1.000
_cell.angle_alpha   90.00
_cell.angle_beta   90.00
_cell.angle_gamma   90.00
#
_symmetry.space_group_name_H-M   'P 1'
#
loop_
_entity.id
_entity.type
_entity.pdbx_description
1 polymer ?
#
loop_
_entity_poly.entity_id
_entity_poly.type
_entity_poly.pdbx_seq_one_letter_code
_entity_poly.pdbx_strand_id
1 'polypeptide(L)'
;MALPRRLVSGVAAAAVLATGLFTAETASAQSIIRDTEVEAIIREWSDPVLDAMGLEPDDVTILLINDPTLNAFATRGQIMGFHTGLILETDNPGQLLGVIAHEAGHIKNRHTLRDGASDAGMQPFLVSMALGALAIAAGAPDAGAALLGSSGYFGTIGALQYMQSQEGEADLTGAQALDRAGLSARGLVEFFEEFRAQEVFSDARRYPYFRSHPLSSRRIENLRRPVENLPNHDAVEPEHWAGQHALMLAKIDAFLNPPAQTFRTYRESDTSLPARYARAIAWYRQGETQRAVDAVDVLIAEDPENPYYWELKGQILFEAGSPADAVPAHARAVELMPQDAPLLRINLAHALIETHDETVLERAITELRRATIDEPNNPMAWRLMSQAYATLGLEGEARLASAEFHFSVGQQRQATQFALRARDMLDPGSVEWRRAVDIVLASGATPEDLEDLDRRQGERPRSLYEDVTARRLSHTPAHQH
;
A
#
# COMPACT_ATOMS: atom_id res chain seq x y z
N MET A 1 -34.76 -76.56 -3.98
CA MET A 1 -33.93 -77.36 -3.03
C MET A 1 -32.95 -76.39 -2.37
N ALA A 2 -32.76 -76.54 -1.06
CA ALA A 2 -32.47 -75.48 -0.09
C ALA A 2 -31.03 -74.92 -0.07
N LEU A 3 -30.93 -73.65 0.37
CA LEU A 3 -29.89 -72.89 1.10
C LEU A 3 -28.40 -73.28 0.99
N PRO A 4 -27.53 -72.25 1.08
CA PRO A 4 -26.50 -72.31 2.12
C PRO A 4 -26.36 -71.03 2.98
N ARG A 5 -26.17 -71.31 4.29
CA ARG A 5 -25.21 -70.73 5.25
C ARG A 5 -25.33 -69.24 5.69
N ARG A 6 -25.95 -69.11 6.87
CA ARG A 6 -25.55 -68.34 8.08
C ARG A 6 -24.34 -67.38 7.90
N LEU A 7 -24.55 -66.06 7.90
CA LEU A 7 -24.59 -65.15 9.08
C LEU A 7 -23.32 -65.16 9.94
N VAL A 8 -22.42 -64.20 9.66
CA VAL A 8 -21.59 -63.53 10.66
C VAL A 8 -21.79 -62.02 10.47
N SER A 9 -22.63 -61.46 11.34
CA SER A 9 -22.62 -60.09 11.86
C SER A 9 -21.90 -59.00 11.05
N GLY A 10 -22.63 -58.30 10.19
CA GLY A 10 -22.35 -56.92 9.81
C GLY A 10 -23.15 -55.98 10.70
N VAL A 11 -22.51 -55.33 11.67
CA VAL A 11 -23.09 -54.19 12.37
C VAL A 11 -23.15 -53.05 11.37
N ALA A 12 -24.33 -52.85 10.78
CA ALA A 12 -24.67 -51.64 10.04
C ALA A 12 -24.81 -50.49 11.04
N ALA A 13 -23.69 -49.85 11.37
CA ALA A 13 -23.72 -48.54 11.99
C ALA A 13 -24.13 -47.52 10.92
N ALA A 14 -25.33 -46.96 11.10
CA ALA A 14 -25.81 -45.82 10.37
C ALA A 14 -24.84 -44.65 10.54
N ALA A 15 -24.05 -44.38 9.51
CA ALA A 15 -23.36 -43.10 9.34
C ALA A 15 -23.98 -42.44 8.11
N VAL A 16 -24.93 -41.55 8.36
CA VAL A 16 -25.39 -40.57 7.39
C VAL A 16 -24.16 -39.76 6.97
N LEU A 17 -23.63 -40.05 5.79
CA LEU A 17 -22.69 -39.21 5.08
C LEU A 17 -23.44 -37.94 4.66
N ALA A 18 -23.57 -36.99 5.60
CA ALA A 18 -23.80 -35.60 5.28
C ALA A 18 -22.53 -35.11 4.59
N THR A 19 -22.53 -35.21 3.25
CA THR A 19 -21.57 -34.50 2.39
C THR A 19 -21.90 -33.02 2.49
N GLY A 20 -21.40 -32.39 3.56
CA GLY A 20 -21.25 -30.95 3.60
C GLY A 20 -20.22 -30.56 2.55
N LEU A 21 -20.70 -30.16 1.38
CA LEU A 21 -19.92 -29.33 0.47
C LEU A 21 -19.64 -28.02 1.21
N PHE A 22 -18.56 -27.99 1.97
CA PHE A 22 -17.93 -26.73 2.34
C PHE A 22 -17.32 -26.20 1.04
N THR A 23 -18.07 -25.34 0.33
CA THR A 23 -17.42 -24.33 -0.48
C THR A 23 -16.63 -23.49 0.53
N ALA A 24 -15.33 -23.72 0.63
CA ALA A 24 -14.45 -22.72 1.20
C ALA A 24 -14.67 -21.48 0.33
N GLU A 25 -15.43 -20.52 0.84
CA GLU A 25 -15.34 -19.17 0.30
C GLU A 25 -13.85 -18.85 0.36
N THR A 26 -13.24 -18.68 -0.82
CA THR A 26 -11.93 -18.07 -0.91
C THR A 26 -12.11 -16.69 -0.33
N ALA A 27 -11.82 -16.53 0.96
CA ALA A 27 -11.74 -15.21 1.56
C ALA A 27 -10.67 -14.48 0.74
N SER A 28 -11.11 -13.54 -0.10
CA SER A 28 -10.19 -12.67 -0.79
C SER A 28 -9.44 -11.93 0.30
N ALA A 29 -8.13 -12.17 0.43
CA ALA A 29 -7.33 -11.43 1.38
C ALA A 29 -7.42 -9.95 0.96
N GLN A 30 -8.11 -9.13 1.76
CA GLN A 30 -8.12 -7.69 1.56
C GLN A 30 -6.67 -7.22 1.60
N SER A 31 -6.17 -6.73 0.47
CA SER A 31 -4.80 -6.23 0.31
C SER A 31 -4.83 -4.72 0.23
N ILE A 32 -3.78 -4.05 0.68
CA ILE A 32 -3.64 -2.62 0.46
C ILE A 32 -3.01 -2.38 -0.90
N ILE A 33 -3.50 -1.35 -1.58
CA ILE A 33 -3.04 -0.89 -2.88
C ILE A 33 -2.10 0.29 -2.64
N ARG A 34 -1.01 0.31 -3.40
CA ARG A 34 -0.15 1.48 -3.53
C ARG A 34 -0.17 1.94 -4.97
N ASP A 35 -0.44 3.22 -5.19
CA ASP A 35 -0.52 3.81 -6.53
C ASP A 35 -0.19 5.31 -6.45
N THR A 36 0.87 5.74 -7.14
CA THR A 36 1.34 7.14 -7.05
C THR A 36 0.31 8.14 -7.56
N GLU A 37 -0.47 7.79 -8.60
CA GLU A 37 -1.47 8.69 -9.17
C GLU A 37 -2.63 8.89 -8.20
N VAL A 38 -3.21 7.80 -7.72
CA VAL A 38 -4.37 7.84 -6.82
C VAL A 38 -4.00 8.47 -5.48
N GLU A 39 -2.84 8.11 -4.92
CA GLU A 39 -2.36 8.69 -3.65
C GLU A 39 -2.08 10.18 -3.80
N ALA A 40 -1.40 10.62 -4.87
CA ALA A 40 -1.11 12.03 -5.10
C ALA A 40 -2.39 12.85 -5.30
N ILE A 41 -3.37 12.35 -6.06
CA ILE A 41 -4.67 13.02 -6.24
C ILE A 41 -5.38 13.16 -4.90
N ILE A 42 -5.46 12.09 -4.11
CA ILE A 42 -6.13 12.14 -2.81
C ILE A 42 -5.43 13.13 -1.87
N ARG A 43 -4.09 13.14 -1.85
CA ARG A 43 -3.29 14.09 -1.05
C ARG A 43 -3.50 15.53 -1.49
N GLU A 44 -3.43 15.80 -2.78
CA GLU A 44 -3.69 17.13 -3.35
C GLU A 44 -5.05 17.69 -2.86
N TRP A 45 -6.08 16.83 -2.82
CA TRP A 45 -7.41 17.24 -2.40
C TRP A 45 -7.55 17.33 -0.88
N SER A 46 -6.96 16.38 -0.14
CA SER A 46 -7.18 16.22 1.29
C SER A 46 -6.33 17.16 2.14
N ASP A 47 -5.09 17.42 1.75
CA ASP A 47 -4.11 18.09 2.63
C ASP A 47 -4.55 19.51 3.03
N PRO A 48 -5.10 20.36 2.13
CA PRO A 48 -5.65 21.66 2.52
C PRO A 48 -6.81 21.56 3.54
N VAL A 49 -7.60 20.48 3.47
CA VAL A 49 -8.72 20.22 4.39
C VAL A 49 -8.20 19.74 5.74
N LEU A 50 -7.18 18.88 5.76
CA LEU A 50 -6.50 18.42 6.97
C LEU A 50 -5.87 19.62 7.71
N ASP A 51 -5.15 20.48 6.99
CA ASP A 51 -4.59 21.73 7.51
C ASP A 51 -5.67 22.65 8.08
N ALA A 52 -6.76 22.85 7.33
CA ALA A 52 -7.90 23.66 7.78
C ALA A 52 -8.61 23.04 9.00
N MET A 53 -8.45 21.74 9.23
CA MET A 53 -8.93 21.04 10.43
C MET A 53 -7.92 21.15 11.60
N GLY A 54 -6.71 21.63 11.35
CA GLY A 54 -5.60 21.68 12.30
C GLY A 54 -5.06 20.29 12.62
N LEU A 55 -4.99 19.44 11.60
CA LEU A 55 -4.20 18.21 11.56
C LEU A 55 -2.96 18.49 10.70
N GLU A 56 -1.83 17.85 11.00
CA GLU A 56 -0.64 17.89 10.15
C GLU A 56 -0.81 16.83 9.05
N PRO A 57 -0.84 17.18 7.75
CA PRO A 57 -1.10 16.23 6.68
C PRO A 57 -0.11 15.05 6.65
N ASP A 58 1.15 15.31 6.94
CA ASP A 58 2.23 14.31 6.99
C ASP A 58 2.05 13.30 8.15
N ASP A 59 1.37 13.69 9.23
CA ASP A 59 1.05 12.79 10.35
C ASP A 59 -0.15 11.89 10.05
N VAL A 60 -0.96 12.22 9.04
CA VAL A 60 -2.14 11.47 8.65
C VAL A 60 -1.76 10.44 7.59
N THR A 61 -1.96 9.16 7.87
CA THR A 61 -1.70 8.08 6.90
C THR A 61 -2.99 7.71 6.17
N ILE A 62 -2.97 7.76 4.83
CA ILE A 62 -4.11 7.34 3.99
C ILE A 62 -3.79 5.99 3.34
N LEU A 63 -4.70 5.03 3.49
CA LEU A 63 -4.57 3.67 2.96
C LEU A 63 -5.67 3.37 1.95
N LEU A 64 -5.30 2.84 0.79
CA LEU A 64 -6.24 2.32 -0.21
C LEU A 64 -6.44 0.82 -0.01
N ILE A 65 -7.66 0.40 0.28
CA ILE A 65 -7.97 -1.02 0.53
C ILE A 65 -8.58 -1.62 -0.74
N ASN A 66 -7.96 -2.68 -1.27
CA ASN A 66 -8.52 -3.49 -2.36
C ASN A 66 -9.72 -4.27 -1.84
N ASP A 67 -10.87 -3.62 -1.85
CA ASP A 67 -12.15 -4.18 -1.45
C ASP A 67 -13.24 -3.50 -2.28
N PRO A 68 -14.08 -4.26 -2.99
CA PRO A 68 -15.14 -3.70 -3.83
C PRO A 68 -16.35 -3.19 -3.03
N THR A 69 -16.36 -3.34 -1.70
CA THR A 69 -17.45 -2.84 -0.86
C THR A 69 -17.31 -1.37 -0.55
N LEU A 70 -18.45 -0.68 -0.45
CA LEU A 70 -18.53 0.71 -0.01
C LEU A 70 -18.21 0.79 1.49
N ASN A 71 -17.00 1.27 1.81
CA ASN A 71 -16.51 1.49 3.17
C ASN A 71 -15.34 2.49 3.25
N ALA A 72 -15.23 3.16 4.39
CA ALA A 72 -14.06 3.90 4.84
C ALA A 72 -14.00 3.84 6.37
N PHE A 73 -12.85 4.20 6.94
CA PHE A 73 -12.69 4.29 8.39
C PHE A 73 -11.54 5.23 8.76
N ALA A 74 -11.58 5.72 9.99
CA ALA A 74 -10.48 6.45 10.62
C ALA A 74 -10.10 5.87 11.99
N THR A 75 -8.85 6.09 12.41
CA THR A 75 -8.32 5.59 13.68
C THR A 75 -7.74 6.71 14.54
N ARG A 76 -7.56 6.43 15.84
CA ARG A 76 -6.86 7.35 16.75
C ARG A 76 -5.38 7.57 16.38
N GLY A 77 -4.77 6.63 15.67
CA GLY A 77 -3.40 6.74 15.17
C GLY A 77 -3.25 7.61 13.93
N GLN A 78 -4.27 8.41 13.58
CA GLN A 78 -4.32 9.25 12.37
C GLN A 78 -4.22 8.46 11.06
N ILE A 79 -4.63 7.19 11.08
CA ILE A 79 -4.75 6.36 9.88
C ILE A 79 -6.19 6.41 9.38
N MET A 80 -6.37 6.73 8.10
CA MET A 80 -7.62 6.61 7.34
C MET A 80 -7.48 5.49 6.31
N GLY A 81 -8.52 4.68 6.16
CA GLY A 81 -8.60 3.64 5.13
C GLY A 81 -9.82 3.83 4.25
N PHE A 82 -9.63 3.77 2.94
CA PHE A 82 -10.69 3.91 1.94
C PHE A 82 -10.76 2.66 1.08
N HIS A 83 -11.91 2.01 1.03
CA HIS A 83 -12.10 0.89 0.12
C HIS A 83 -12.22 1.40 -1.31
N THR A 84 -11.66 0.65 -2.26
CA THR A 84 -11.80 0.94 -3.69
C THR A 84 -13.26 0.99 -4.13
N GLY A 85 -14.13 0.18 -3.52
CA GLY A 85 -15.56 0.24 -3.73
C GLY A 85 -16.19 1.57 -3.31
N LEU A 86 -15.69 2.23 -2.26
CA LEU A 86 -16.19 3.57 -1.93
C LEU A 86 -15.79 4.60 -2.98
N ILE A 87 -14.53 4.57 -3.42
CA ILE A 87 -14.04 5.52 -4.43
C ILE A 87 -14.83 5.37 -5.73
N LEU A 88 -15.06 4.14 -6.19
CA LEU A 88 -15.80 3.82 -7.41
C LEU A 88 -17.29 4.24 -7.38
N GLU A 89 -17.87 4.41 -6.20
CA GLU A 89 -19.28 4.82 -6.02
C GLU A 89 -19.44 6.33 -5.83
N THR A 90 -18.38 7.12 -6.02
CA THR A 90 -18.47 8.59 -6.00
C THR A 90 -18.70 9.14 -7.40
N ASP A 91 -19.67 10.04 -7.54
CA ASP A 91 -20.02 10.68 -8.82
C ASP A 91 -19.15 11.89 -9.16
N ASN A 92 -18.54 12.53 -8.14
CA ASN A 92 -17.72 13.73 -8.32
C ASN A 92 -16.63 13.88 -7.24
N PRO A 93 -15.60 14.73 -7.45
CA PRO A 93 -14.52 14.95 -6.49
C PRO A 93 -15.01 15.39 -5.10
N GLY A 94 -16.01 16.27 -5.06
CA GLY A 94 -16.58 16.82 -3.83
C GLY A 94 -17.22 15.75 -2.93
N GLN A 95 -17.80 14.70 -3.51
CA GLN A 95 -18.33 13.57 -2.74
C GLN A 95 -17.20 12.77 -2.07
N LEU A 96 -16.15 12.40 -2.81
CA LEU A 96 -15.01 11.69 -2.24
C LEU A 96 -14.32 12.52 -1.16
N LEU A 97 -14.05 13.80 -1.47
CA LEU A 97 -13.43 14.71 -0.51
C LEU A 97 -14.32 14.96 0.72
N GLY A 98 -15.64 14.98 0.54
CA GLY A 98 -16.61 15.03 1.62
C GLY A 98 -16.46 13.86 2.59
N VAL A 99 -16.35 12.63 2.07
CA VAL A 99 -16.11 11.43 2.89
C VAL A 99 -14.74 11.51 3.58
N ILE A 100 -13.69 11.93 2.88
CA ILE A 100 -12.36 12.12 3.47
C ILE A 100 -12.42 13.13 4.63
N ALA A 101 -13.10 14.26 4.45
CA ALA A 101 -13.27 15.28 5.48
C ALA A 101 -14.06 14.76 6.69
N HIS A 102 -15.05 13.89 6.46
CA HIS A 102 -15.80 13.22 7.52
C HIS A 102 -14.89 12.27 8.34
N GLU A 103 -14.09 11.44 7.67
CA GLU A 103 -13.12 10.55 8.32
C GLU A 103 -12.06 11.35 9.11
N ALA A 104 -11.56 12.46 8.55
CA ALA A 104 -10.67 13.37 9.25
C ALA A 104 -11.35 14.01 10.49
N GLY A 105 -12.66 14.30 10.40
CA GLY A 105 -13.46 14.77 11.53
C GLY A 105 -13.45 13.79 12.71
N HIS A 106 -13.49 12.48 12.44
CA HIS A 106 -13.33 11.46 13.48
C HIS A 106 -11.95 11.51 14.15
N ILE A 107 -10.88 11.72 13.38
CA ILE A 107 -9.52 11.89 13.91
C ILE A 107 -9.45 13.13 14.80
N LYS A 108 -9.89 14.28 14.27
CA LYS A 108 -9.84 15.57 14.96
C LYS A 108 -10.57 15.54 16.30
N ASN A 109 -11.77 14.97 16.31
CA ASN A 109 -12.60 14.90 17.50
C ASN A 109 -12.24 13.72 18.42
N ARG A 110 -11.25 12.91 18.04
CA ARG A 110 -10.79 11.72 18.78
C ARG A 110 -11.94 10.75 19.07
N HIS A 111 -12.85 10.61 18.09
CA HIS A 111 -14.02 9.76 18.23
C HIS A 111 -13.63 8.31 18.48
N THR A 112 -14.40 7.67 19.34
CA THR A 112 -14.16 6.29 19.79
C THR A 112 -15.15 5.36 19.12
N LEU A 113 -14.66 4.36 18.41
CA LEU A 113 -15.49 3.30 17.87
C LEU A 113 -16.15 2.54 19.03
N ARG A 114 -17.43 2.19 18.87
CA ARG A 114 -18.21 1.41 19.83
C ARG A 114 -17.85 -0.06 19.69
N ASP A 115 -17.58 -0.71 20.82
CA ASP A 115 -17.03 -2.06 20.88
C ASP A 115 -17.92 -3.13 20.24
N GLY A 116 -17.37 -3.82 19.23
CA GLY A 116 -17.76 -5.17 18.78
C GLY A 116 -16.63 -6.22 18.92
N ALA A 117 -15.39 -5.77 19.19
CA ALA A 117 -14.20 -6.55 19.51
C ALA A 117 -13.28 -5.68 20.39
N SER A 118 -12.56 -6.27 21.35
CA SER A 118 -11.84 -5.51 22.39
C SER A 118 -10.79 -4.54 21.85
N ASP A 119 -10.86 -3.28 22.33
CA ASP A 119 -10.00 -2.12 22.03
C ASP A 119 -8.47 -2.42 22.04
N ALA A 120 -8.04 -3.45 22.78
CA ALA A 120 -6.64 -3.85 22.91
C ALA A 120 -6.03 -4.51 21.64
N GLY A 121 -6.85 -5.01 20.70
CA GLY A 121 -6.36 -5.74 19.52
C GLY A 121 -6.47 -4.97 18.19
N MET A 122 -7.40 -4.01 18.08
CA MET A 122 -7.72 -3.35 16.81
C MET A 122 -6.67 -2.36 16.35
N GLN A 123 -6.16 -1.51 17.25
CA GLN A 123 -5.11 -0.55 16.90
C GLN A 123 -3.80 -1.25 16.48
N PRO A 124 -3.28 -2.24 17.23
CA PRO A 124 -2.15 -3.05 16.77
C PRO A 124 -2.44 -3.80 15.47
N PHE A 125 -3.68 -4.24 15.22
CA PHE A 125 -4.08 -4.90 13.98
C PHE A 125 -4.09 -3.96 12.79
N LEU A 126 -4.70 -2.77 12.89
CA LEU A 126 -4.72 -1.77 11.82
C LEU A 126 -3.32 -1.22 11.53
N VAL A 127 -2.48 -1.07 12.57
CA VAL A 127 -1.05 -0.79 12.41
C VAL A 127 -0.35 -1.97 11.74
N SER A 128 -0.65 -3.21 12.11
CA SER A 128 -0.10 -4.40 11.45
C SER A 128 -0.63 -4.59 10.02
N MET A 129 -1.82 -4.09 9.71
CA MET A 129 -2.37 -4.02 8.35
C MET A 129 -1.67 -2.94 7.55
N ALA A 130 -1.49 -1.74 8.09
CA ALA A 130 -0.70 -0.68 7.48
C ALA A 130 0.75 -1.14 7.24
N LEU A 131 1.36 -1.83 8.20
CA LEU A 131 2.68 -2.44 8.05
C LEU A 131 2.67 -3.63 7.07
N GLY A 132 1.60 -4.42 7.04
CA GLY A 132 1.37 -5.47 6.06
C GLY A 132 1.14 -4.94 4.64
N ALA A 133 0.54 -3.76 4.53
CA ALA A 133 0.39 -2.95 3.33
C ALA A 133 1.73 -2.57 2.75
N LEU A 134 2.55 -1.98 3.63
CA LEU A 134 3.90 -1.59 3.35
C LEU A 134 4.71 -2.83 2.99
N ALA A 135 4.42 -4.00 3.59
CA ALA A 135 5.01 -5.29 3.23
C ALA A 135 4.56 -5.88 1.87
N ILE A 136 3.31 -5.70 1.45
CA ILE A 136 2.83 -6.09 0.11
C ILE A 136 3.38 -5.16 -0.96
N ALA A 137 3.24 -3.84 -0.74
CA ALA A 137 3.86 -2.80 -1.56
C ALA A 137 5.37 -3.00 -1.70
N ALA A 138 5.96 -3.61 -0.68
CA ALA A 138 7.34 -4.01 -0.64
C ALA A 138 7.70 -5.32 -1.40
N GLY A 139 6.79 -5.84 -2.22
CA GLY A 139 7.02 -7.07 -2.97
C GLY A 139 7.15 -8.32 -2.13
N ALA A 140 6.64 -8.31 -0.89
CA ALA A 140 6.59 -9.49 -0.04
C ALA A 140 5.13 -9.99 0.07
N PRO A 141 4.49 -10.43 -1.04
CA PRO A 141 3.08 -10.79 -1.03
C PRO A 141 2.79 -11.89 0.00
N ASP A 142 3.69 -12.84 0.20
CA ASP A 142 3.53 -13.92 1.19
C ASP A 142 3.74 -13.46 2.64
N ALA A 143 4.60 -12.46 2.88
CA ALA A 143 4.86 -11.93 4.23
C ALA A 143 3.80 -10.89 4.63
N GLY A 144 3.39 -10.04 3.68
CA GLY A 144 2.22 -9.19 3.79
C GLY A 144 0.96 -10.02 3.96
N ALA A 145 0.77 -11.10 3.18
CA ALA A 145 -0.32 -12.05 3.38
C ALA A 145 -0.20 -12.85 4.68
N ALA A 146 0.99 -13.06 5.26
CA ALA A 146 1.14 -13.68 6.58
C ALA A 146 0.81 -12.70 7.72
N LEU A 147 1.19 -11.42 7.57
CA LEU A 147 0.83 -10.34 8.50
C LEU A 147 -0.68 -10.05 8.45
N LEU A 148 -1.26 -10.02 7.25
CA LEU A 148 -2.69 -9.82 7.01
C LEU A 148 -3.53 -11.09 7.29
N GLY A 149 -3.05 -12.26 6.90
CA GLY A 149 -3.76 -13.55 6.94
C GLY A 149 -3.77 -14.24 8.31
N SER A 150 -3.14 -13.65 9.33
CA SER A 150 -3.08 -14.21 10.70
C SER A 150 -4.32 -13.94 11.55
N SER A 151 -5.37 -13.32 11.02
CA SER A 151 -6.27 -12.54 11.86
C SER A 151 -7.75 -12.75 11.51
N GLY A 152 -8.53 -13.22 12.49
CA GLY A 152 -10.00 -13.12 12.48
C GLY A 152 -10.52 -11.68 12.61
N TYR A 153 -9.65 -10.66 12.43
CA TYR A 153 -9.97 -9.26 12.68
C TYR A 153 -10.54 -8.51 11.47
N PHE A 154 -10.49 -9.06 10.25
CA PHE A 154 -11.21 -8.46 9.12
C PHE A 154 -12.74 -8.40 9.36
N GLY A 155 -13.29 -9.42 10.03
CA GLY A 155 -14.67 -9.38 10.52
C GLY A 155 -14.90 -8.37 11.66
N THR A 156 -13.83 -7.93 12.34
CA THR A 156 -13.91 -6.98 13.45
C THR A 156 -13.90 -5.52 13.00
N ILE A 157 -13.23 -5.14 11.89
CA ILE A 157 -13.31 -3.78 11.33
C ILE A 157 -14.75 -3.47 10.90
N GLY A 158 -15.40 -4.40 10.19
CA GLY A 158 -16.80 -4.27 9.79
C GLY A 158 -17.80 -4.31 10.97
N ALA A 159 -17.33 -4.59 12.19
CA ALA A 159 -18.11 -4.55 13.43
C ALA A 159 -17.86 -3.27 14.25
N LEU A 160 -16.96 -2.39 13.80
CA LEU A 160 -16.73 -1.09 14.41
C LEU A 160 -17.87 -0.15 14.03
N GLN A 161 -18.46 0.53 15.00
CA GLN A 161 -19.57 1.46 14.77
C GLN A 161 -19.32 2.75 15.55
N TYR A 162 -19.49 3.90 14.93
CA TYR A 162 -19.50 5.16 15.67
C TYR A 162 -20.86 5.38 16.35
N MET A 163 -20.85 6.14 17.44
CA MET A 163 -22.10 6.59 18.05
C MET A 163 -22.76 7.62 17.15
N GLN A 164 -24.09 7.61 17.05
CA GLN A 164 -24.84 8.55 16.21
C GLN A 164 -24.55 10.04 16.55
N SER A 165 -24.20 10.36 17.81
CA SER A 165 -23.77 11.71 18.18
C SER A 165 -22.40 12.08 17.59
N GLN A 166 -21.46 11.13 17.54
CA GLN A 166 -20.14 11.31 16.95
C GLN A 166 -20.22 11.52 15.45
N GLU A 167 -21.15 10.84 14.78
CA GLU A 167 -21.39 11.00 13.34
C GLU A 167 -21.75 12.44 12.98
N GLY A 168 -22.72 13.03 13.69
CA GLY A 168 -23.12 14.42 13.45
C GLY A 168 -22.02 15.44 13.80
N GLU A 169 -21.18 15.14 14.80
CA GLU A 169 -20.01 15.97 15.15
C GLU A 169 -18.92 15.90 14.06
N ALA A 170 -18.65 14.70 13.52
CA ALA A 170 -17.70 14.49 12.43
C ALA A 170 -18.19 15.18 11.14
N ASP A 171 -19.47 15.03 10.79
CA ASP A 171 -20.10 15.69 9.65
C ASP A 171 -19.87 17.22 9.67
N LEU A 172 -20.19 17.86 10.80
CA LEU A 172 -20.06 19.30 10.95
C LEU A 172 -18.60 19.75 11.00
N THR A 173 -17.72 18.96 11.60
CA THR A 173 -16.28 19.26 11.66
C THR A 173 -15.65 19.19 10.27
N GLY A 174 -15.98 18.15 9.49
CA GLY A 174 -15.57 18.01 8.09
C GLY A 174 -16.10 19.14 7.23
N ALA A 175 -17.40 19.44 7.31
CA ALA A 175 -18.01 20.54 6.55
C ALA A 175 -17.38 21.91 6.85
N GLN A 176 -17.09 22.20 8.12
CA GLN A 176 -16.40 23.43 8.51
C GLN A 176 -14.95 23.47 8.03
N ALA A 177 -14.24 22.34 8.02
CA ALA A 177 -12.88 22.27 7.49
C ALA A 177 -12.86 22.52 5.97
N LEU A 178 -13.79 21.92 5.23
CA LEU A 178 -13.97 22.17 3.79
C LEU A 178 -14.21 23.65 3.51
N ASP A 179 -15.16 24.28 4.23
CA ASP A 179 -15.43 25.70 4.07
C ASP A 179 -14.22 26.58 4.43
N ARG A 180 -13.47 26.25 5.49
CA ARG A 180 -12.23 26.96 5.82
C ARG A 180 -11.13 26.79 4.77
N ALA A 181 -11.10 25.66 4.08
CA ALA A 181 -10.22 25.42 2.94
C ALA A 181 -10.70 26.11 1.65
N GLY A 182 -11.85 26.81 1.67
CA GLY A 182 -12.42 27.48 0.51
C GLY A 182 -13.17 26.52 -0.44
N LEU A 183 -13.52 25.32 0.03
CA LEU A 183 -14.16 24.26 -0.75
C LEU A 183 -15.61 24.08 -0.32
N SER A 184 -16.44 23.54 -1.23
CA SER A 184 -17.84 23.26 -0.92
C SER A 184 -17.97 22.00 -0.08
N ALA A 185 -18.77 22.07 0.98
CA ALA A 185 -19.20 20.91 1.76
C ALA A 185 -20.44 20.19 1.18
N ARG A 186 -20.95 20.66 0.02
CA ARG A 186 -22.16 20.11 -0.60
C ARG A 186 -21.99 18.66 -1.03
N GLY A 187 -20.79 18.28 -1.48
CA GLY A 187 -20.49 16.91 -1.90
C GLY A 187 -20.77 15.85 -0.83
N LEU A 188 -20.50 16.12 0.45
CA LEU A 188 -20.82 15.19 1.54
C LEU A 188 -22.34 15.00 1.70
N VAL A 189 -23.11 16.07 1.55
CA VAL A 189 -24.58 16.00 1.58
C VAL A 189 -25.09 15.19 0.38
N GLU A 190 -24.60 15.46 -0.82
CA GLU A 190 -24.96 14.75 -2.04
C GLU A 190 -24.68 13.24 -1.92
N PHE A 191 -23.50 12.88 -1.42
CA PHE A 191 -23.14 11.49 -1.16
C PHE A 191 -24.13 10.81 -0.20
N PHE A 192 -24.47 11.44 0.93
CA PHE A 192 -25.46 10.88 1.84
C PHE A 192 -26.88 10.81 1.26
N GLU A 193 -27.27 11.73 0.38
CA GLU A 193 -28.57 11.69 -0.30
C GLU A 193 -28.70 10.49 -1.22
N GLU A 194 -27.65 10.19 -1.98
CA GLU A 194 -27.60 9.05 -2.89
C GLU A 194 -27.89 7.74 -2.16
N PHE A 195 -27.36 7.62 -0.94
CA PHE A 195 -27.53 6.44 -0.09
C PHE A 195 -28.64 6.58 0.96
N ARG A 196 -29.55 7.56 0.86
CA ARG A 196 -30.65 7.76 1.83
C ARG A 196 -31.48 6.48 2.06
N ALA A 197 -31.67 5.66 1.03
CA ALA A 197 -32.41 4.40 1.12
C ALA A 197 -31.80 3.38 2.10
N GLN A 198 -30.53 3.54 2.47
CA GLN A 198 -29.86 2.67 3.45
C GLN A 198 -30.51 2.73 4.84
N GLU A 199 -31.17 3.84 5.19
CA GLU A 199 -31.91 4.00 6.45
C GLU A 199 -32.97 2.90 6.63
N VAL A 200 -33.68 2.52 5.57
CA VAL A 200 -34.79 1.55 5.63
C VAL A 200 -34.36 0.09 5.45
N PHE A 201 -33.10 -0.15 5.08
CA PHE A 201 -32.57 -1.51 5.01
C PHE A 201 -32.26 -2.07 6.39
N SER A 202 -32.46 -3.38 6.54
CA SER A 202 -31.96 -4.15 7.69
C SER A 202 -30.43 -4.12 7.69
N ASP A 203 -29.80 -4.14 8.87
CA ASP A 203 -28.33 -4.09 9.00
C ASP A 203 -27.59 -5.06 8.06
N ALA A 204 -28.05 -6.31 7.93
CA ALA A 204 -27.44 -7.31 7.05
C ALA A 204 -27.48 -6.97 5.54
N ARG A 205 -28.32 -6.01 5.13
CA ARG A 205 -28.47 -5.55 3.75
C ARG A 205 -27.90 -4.16 3.51
N ARG A 206 -27.43 -3.48 4.57
CA ARG A 206 -26.75 -2.19 4.43
C ARG A 206 -25.33 -2.38 3.94
N TYR A 207 -24.82 -1.42 3.18
CA TYR A 207 -23.39 -1.38 2.88
C TYR A 207 -22.57 -1.32 4.19
N PRO A 208 -21.33 -1.89 4.21
CA PRO A 208 -20.45 -1.82 5.38
C PRO A 208 -20.31 -0.41 5.96
N TYR A 209 -20.11 0.60 5.12
CA TYR A 209 -20.03 2.00 5.55
C TYR A 209 -21.22 2.44 6.39
N PHE A 210 -22.46 2.17 5.96
CA PHE A 210 -23.65 2.61 6.71
C PHE A 210 -24.00 1.71 7.91
N ARG A 211 -23.22 0.64 8.13
CA ARG A 211 -23.24 -0.11 9.40
C ARG A 211 -22.30 0.53 10.43
N SER A 212 -21.12 0.99 10.00
CA SER A 212 -20.16 1.69 10.87
C SER A 212 -20.52 3.17 11.09
N HIS A 213 -21.17 3.79 10.10
CA HIS A 213 -21.64 5.17 10.06
C HIS A 213 -23.17 5.22 9.85
N PRO A 214 -23.98 4.98 10.90
CA PRO A 214 -25.43 4.90 10.74
C PRO A 214 -26.05 6.18 10.16
N LEU A 215 -26.58 6.06 8.95
CA LEU A 215 -27.26 7.15 8.25
C LEU A 215 -28.72 7.26 8.71
N SER A 216 -29.23 8.48 8.79
CA SER A 216 -30.66 8.74 9.02
C SER A 216 -31.09 10.02 8.33
N SER A 217 -32.36 10.13 7.95
CA SER A 217 -32.91 11.35 7.34
C SER A 217 -32.70 12.58 8.22
N ARG A 218 -32.68 12.41 9.55
CA ARG A 218 -32.38 13.48 10.50
C ARG A 218 -30.91 13.91 10.46
N ARG A 219 -29.96 12.97 10.34
CA ARG A 219 -28.52 13.27 10.20
C ARG A 219 -28.27 14.09 8.94
N ILE A 220 -28.83 13.65 7.81
CA ILE A 220 -28.72 14.36 6.53
C ILE A 220 -29.24 15.79 6.65
N GLU A 221 -30.43 15.99 7.22
CA GLU A 221 -31.01 17.32 7.41
C GLU A 221 -30.21 18.21 8.38
N ASN A 222 -29.66 17.61 9.44
CA ASN A 222 -28.82 18.30 10.41
C ASN A 222 -27.48 18.76 9.81
N LEU A 223 -26.97 18.05 8.79
CA LEU A 223 -25.78 18.46 8.04
C LEU A 223 -26.14 19.47 6.94
N ARG A 224 -27.21 19.22 6.17
CA ARG A 224 -27.60 20.06 5.04
C ARG A 224 -27.81 21.52 5.44
N ARG A 225 -28.56 21.76 6.53
CA ARG A 225 -28.89 23.14 6.95
C ARG A 225 -27.66 23.99 7.27
N PRO A 226 -26.69 23.54 8.09
CA PRO A 226 -25.44 24.26 8.27
C PRO A 226 -24.68 24.46 6.95
N VAL A 227 -24.58 23.42 6.12
CA VAL A 227 -23.84 23.49 4.84
C VAL A 227 -24.42 24.54 3.90
N GLU A 228 -25.74 24.65 3.77
CA GLU A 228 -26.43 25.68 2.98
C GLU A 228 -26.11 27.12 3.44
N ASN A 229 -25.68 27.30 4.70
CA ASN A 229 -25.34 28.60 5.26
C ASN A 229 -23.83 28.87 5.30
N LEU A 230 -22.99 27.95 4.81
CA LEU A 230 -21.55 28.14 4.76
C LEU A 230 -21.16 29.11 3.62
N PRO A 231 -20.19 30.02 3.84
CA PRO A 231 -19.71 30.96 2.82
C PRO A 231 -19.35 30.33 1.47
N ASN A 232 -18.71 29.16 1.47
CA ASN A 232 -18.25 28.47 0.27
C ASN A 232 -19.22 27.37 -0.21
N HIS A 233 -20.50 27.43 0.16
CA HIS A 233 -21.51 26.45 -0.25
C HIS A 233 -21.53 26.19 -1.77
N ASP A 234 -21.48 27.26 -2.58
CA ASP A 234 -21.49 27.19 -4.04
C ASP A 234 -20.08 27.31 -4.66
N ALA A 235 -19.03 27.13 -3.86
CA ALA A 235 -17.68 27.02 -4.40
C ALA A 235 -17.62 25.82 -5.36
N VAL A 236 -16.93 26.02 -6.47
CA VAL A 236 -16.68 24.98 -7.47
C VAL A 236 -15.25 24.52 -7.28
N GLU A 237 -15.03 23.21 -7.27
CA GLU A 237 -13.70 22.62 -7.24
C GLU A 237 -12.87 23.09 -8.45
N PRO A 238 -11.52 23.07 -8.34
CA PRO A 238 -10.67 23.31 -9.48
C PRO A 238 -11.06 22.47 -10.70
N GLU A 239 -11.02 23.06 -11.90
CA GLU A 239 -11.51 22.42 -13.14
C GLU A 239 -10.85 21.05 -13.41
N HIS A 240 -9.56 20.91 -13.07
CA HIS A 240 -8.80 19.69 -13.30
C HIS A 240 -9.21 18.52 -12.38
N TRP A 241 -9.88 18.77 -11.25
CA TRP A 241 -10.29 17.72 -10.30
C TRP A 241 -11.30 16.75 -10.90
N ALA A 242 -12.24 17.23 -11.71
CA ALA A 242 -13.19 16.34 -12.39
C ALA A 242 -12.48 15.37 -13.35
N GLY A 243 -11.42 15.83 -14.03
CA GLY A 243 -10.57 14.99 -14.87
C GLY A 243 -9.78 13.96 -14.07
N GLN A 244 -9.15 14.39 -12.97
CA GLN A 244 -8.43 13.53 -12.03
C GLN A 244 -9.35 12.44 -11.43
N HIS A 245 -10.55 12.81 -10.99
CA HIS A 245 -11.55 11.88 -10.47
C HIS A 245 -11.89 10.82 -11.51
N ALA A 246 -12.25 11.22 -12.74
CA ALA A 246 -12.61 10.29 -13.79
C ALA A 246 -11.44 9.34 -14.16
N LEU A 247 -10.20 9.83 -14.16
CA LEU A 247 -9.01 9.01 -14.40
C LEU A 247 -8.73 8.04 -13.26
N MET A 248 -8.85 8.49 -12.01
CA MET A 248 -8.75 7.65 -10.82
C MET A 248 -9.78 6.51 -10.86
N LEU A 249 -11.05 6.81 -11.15
CA LEU A 249 -12.09 5.77 -11.28
C LEU A 249 -11.77 4.79 -12.41
N ALA A 250 -11.36 5.30 -13.57
CA ALA A 250 -10.98 4.49 -14.73
C ALA A 250 -9.80 3.56 -14.44
N LYS A 251 -8.77 4.06 -13.75
CA LYS A 251 -7.60 3.27 -13.35
C LYS A 251 -8.00 2.17 -12.37
N ILE A 252 -8.71 2.52 -11.30
CA ILE A 252 -9.15 1.57 -10.27
C ILE A 252 -10.04 0.48 -10.89
N ASP A 253 -11.04 0.85 -11.71
CA ASP A 253 -11.88 -0.14 -12.41
C ASP A 253 -11.03 -1.06 -13.28
N ALA A 254 -10.17 -0.50 -14.12
CA ALA A 254 -9.40 -1.27 -15.09
C ALA A 254 -8.38 -2.22 -14.45
N PHE A 255 -7.79 -1.86 -13.30
CA PHE A 255 -6.87 -2.73 -12.57
C PHE A 255 -7.57 -3.81 -11.74
N LEU A 256 -8.75 -3.53 -11.19
CA LEU A 256 -9.39 -4.43 -10.22
C LEU A 256 -10.48 -5.32 -10.83
N ASN A 257 -11.23 -4.83 -11.82
CA ASN A 257 -12.31 -5.60 -12.45
C ASN A 257 -11.80 -6.43 -13.63
N PRO A 258 -12.42 -7.57 -13.98
CA PRO A 258 -11.99 -8.37 -15.13
C PRO A 258 -11.95 -7.52 -16.42
N PRO A 259 -10.94 -7.66 -17.30
CA PRO A 259 -10.82 -6.82 -18.50
C PRO A 259 -12.08 -6.82 -19.39
N ALA A 260 -12.81 -7.93 -19.45
CA ALA A 260 -14.07 -8.02 -20.18
C ALA A 260 -15.17 -7.08 -19.62
N GLN A 261 -15.15 -6.78 -18.32
CA GLN A 261 -16.02 -5.78 -17.70
C GLN A 261 -15.56 -4.37 -18.07
N THR A 262 -14.26 -4.08 -17.96
CA THR A 262 -13.70 -2.78 -18.35
C THR A 262 -14.03 -2.43 -19.80
N PHE A 263 -13.94 -3.37 -20.75
CA PHE A 263 -14.36 -3.11 -22.14
C PHE A 263 -15.86 -2.89 -22.33
N ARG A 264 -16.71 -3.38 -21.42
CA ARG A 264 -18.17 -3.11 -21.45
C ARG A 264 -18.49 -1.74 -20.87
N THR A 265 -17.79 -1.34 -19.81
CA THR A 265 -17.89 -0.02 -19.18
C THR A 265 -17.33 1.06 -20.10
N TYR A 266 -16.08 0.90 -20.54
CA TYR A 266 -15.34 1.82 -21.39
C TYR A 266 -15.28 1.32 -22.84
N ARG A 267 -16.43 1.39 -23.52
CA ARG A 267 -16.62 0.89 -24.90
C ARG A 267 -15.72 1.61 -25.90
N GLU A 268 -15.29 0.94 -26.96
CA GLU A 268 -14.44 1.54 -28.02
C GLU A 268 -15.04 2.80 -28.66
N SER A 269 -16.37 2.94 -28.69
CA SER A 269 -17.06 4.14 -29.17
C SER A 269 -16.89 5.36 -28.26
N ASP A 270 -16.55 5.16 -26.98
CA ASP A 270 -16.23 6.21 -26.03
C ASP A 270 -14.76 6.59 -26.18
N THR A 271 -14.51 7.72 -26.83
CA THR A 271 -13.17 8.26 -27.10
C THR A 271 -12.68 9.21 -26.01
N SER A 272 -13.37 9.29 -24.87
CA SER A 272 -12.92 10.09 -23.73
C SER A 272 -11.56 9.62 -23.22
N LEU A 273 -10.83 10.52 -22.58
CA LEU A 273 -9.52 10.21 -22.00
C LEU A 273 -9.60 9.07 -20.95
N PRO A 274 -10.53 9.08 -19.97
CA PRO A 274 -10.67 7.97 -19.01
C PRO A 274 -10.96 6.63 -19.69
N ALA A 275 -11.80 6.62 -20.73
CA ALA A 275 -12.12 5.39 -21.43
C ALA A 275 -10.93 4.81 -22.22
N ARG A 276 -10.12 5.67 -22.84
CA ARG A 276 -8.87 5.24 -23.49
C ARG A 276 -7.85 4.73 -22.47
N TYR A 277 -7.73 5.41 -21.34
CA TYR A 277 -6.84 5.03 -20.25
C TYR A 277 -7.20 3.66 -19.65
N ALA A 278 -8.47 3.46 -19.30
CA ALA A 278 -8.97 2.18 -18.79
C ALA A 278 -8.76 1.02 -19.80
N ARG A 279 -8.97 1.28 -21.09
CA ARG A 279 -8.73 0.26 -22.13
C ARG A 279 -7.26 -0.10 -22.29
N ALA A 280 -6.35 0.87 -22.19
CA ALA A 280 -4.90 0.61 -22.22
C ALA A 280 -4.51 -0.36 -21.09
N ILE A 281 -4.98 -0.10 -19.87
CA ILE A 281 -4.79 -0.97 -18.70
C ILE A 281 -5.44 -2.35 -18.92
N ALA A 282 -6.64 -2.40 -19.51
CA ALA A 282 -7.32 -3.68 -19.79
C ALA A 282 -6.58 -4.55 -20.80
N TRP A 283 -6.01 -3.97 -21.87
CA TRP A 283 -5.16 -4.70 -22.84
C TRP A 283 -3.89 -5.20 -22.18
N TYR A 284 -3.27 -4.37 -21.36
CA TYR A 284 -2.13 -4.75 -20.54
C TYR A 284 -2.44 -5.99 -19.69
N ARG A 285 -3.56 -5.97 -18.96
CA ARG A 285 -3.98 -7.10 -18.11
C ARG A 285 -4.41 -8.36 -18.86
N GLN A 286 -4.68 -8.25 -20.16
CA GLN A 286 -4.88 -9.41 -21.04
C GLN A 286 -3.56 -9.97 -21.62
N GLY A 287 -2.42 -9.32 -21.36
CA GLY A 287 -1.14 -9.65 -21.96
C GLY A 287 -1.01 -9.17 -23.41
N GLU A 288 -1.90 -8.29 -23.88
CA GLU A 288 -1.79 -7.64 -25.20
C GLU A 288 -0.77 -6.48 -25.13
N THR A 289 0.49 -6.79 -24.79
CA THR A 289 1.54 -5.80 -24.47
C THR A 289 1.69 -4.74 -25.55
N GLN A 290 1.86 -5.12 -26.82
CA GLN A 290 2.08 -4.14 -27.89
C GLN A 290 0.88 -3.19 -28.03
N ARG A 291 -0.35 -3.73 -27.98
CA ARG A 291 -1.56 -2.92 -28.10
C ARG A 291 -1.72 -1.97 -26.91
N ALA A 292 -1.36 -2.42 -25.72
CA ALA A 292 -1.36 -1.58 -24.52
C ALA A 292 -0.33 -0.45 -24.63
N VAL A 293 0.91 -0.76 -25.06
CA VAL A 293 1.96 0.26 -25.29
C VAL A 293 1.54 1.26 -26.35
N ASP A 294 1.01 0.81 -27.50
CA ASP A 294 0.54 1.69 -28.56
C ASP A 294 -0.57 2.63 -28.04
N ALA A 295 -1.48 2.10 -27.20
CA ALA A 295 -2.54 2.90 -26.60
C ALA A 295 -1.99 3.94 -25.61
N VAL A 296 -1.02 3.58 -24.77
CA VAL A 296 -0.37 4.52 -23.85
C VAL A 296 0.47 5.56 -24.60
N ASP A 297 1.11 5.19 -25.70
CA ASP A 297 1.88 6.13 -26.54
C ASP A 297 0.99 7.22 -27.15
N VAL A 298 -0.26 6.91 -27.45
CA VAL A 298 -1.25 7.93 -27.83
C VAL A 298 -1.53 8.90 -26.67
N LEU A 299 -1.66 8.40 -25.43
CA LEU A 299 -1.86 9.24 -24.25
C LEU A 299 -0.64 10.14 -23.97
N ILE A 300 0.56 9.58 -24.06
CA ILE A 300 1.82 10.31 -23.91
C ILE A 300 1.98 11.38 -25.00
N ALA A 301 1.56 11.11 -26.24
CA ALA A 301 1.63 12.09 -27.32
C ALA A 301 0.70 13.29 -27.09
N GLU A 302 -0.42 13.08 -26.39
CA GLU A 302 -1.37 14.14 -26.03
C GLU A 302 -0.94 14.95 -24.81
N ASP A 303 -0.38 14.28 -23.80
CA ASP A 303 0.16 14.90 -22.59
C ASP A 303 1.52 14.28 -22.19
N PRO A 304 2.63 14.78 -22.78
CA PRO A 304 3.96 14.24 -22.54
C PRO A 304 4.54 14.58 -21.17
N GLU A 305 3.88 15.48 -20.42
CA GLU A 305 4.31 15.90 -19.08
C GLU A 305 3.59 15.14 -17.96
N ASN A 306 2.63 14.26 -18.29
CA ASN A 306 1.97 13.40 -17.32
C ASN A 306 2.88 12.23 -16.89
N PRO A 307 3.38 12.19 -15.63
CA PRO A 307 4.29 11.14 -15.18
C PRO A 307 3.64 9.76 -15.16
N TYR A 308 2.32 9.67 -14.97
CA TYR A 308 1.60 8.41 -14.80
C TYR A 308 1.45 7.64 -16.12
N TYR A 309 1.43 8.33 -17.26
CA TYR A 309 1.44 7.66 -18.56
C TYR A 309 2.80 7.01 -18.85
N TRP A 310 3.88 7.70 -18.47
CA TRP A 310 5.24 7.15 -18.54
C TRP A 310 5.45 6.01 -17.55
N GLU A 311 4.89 6.13 -16.33
CA GLU A 311 4.86 5.04 -15.35
C GLU A 311 4.16 3.80 -15.93
N LEU A 312 2.93 3.95 -16.42
CA LEU A 312 2.15 2.84 -16.96
C LEU A 312 2.87 2.17 -18.14
N LYS A 313 3.46 2.95 -19.06
CA LYS A 313 4.27 2.39 -20.15
C LYS A 313 5.44 1.57 -19.63
N GLY A 314 6.17 2.11 -18.64
CA GLY A 314 7.27 1.41 -17.99
C GLY A 314 6.81 0.11 -17.36
N GLN A 315 5.71 0.13 -16.61
CA GLN A 315 5.13 -1.05 -15.97
C GLN A 315 4.76 -2.13 -16.99
N ILE A 316 4.06 -1.75 -18.08
CA ILE A 316 3.66 -2.68 -19.13
C ILE A 316 4.88 -3.38 -19.74
N LEU A 317 5.94 -2.63 -20.06
CA LEU A 317 7.16 -3.17 -20.65
C LEU A 317 7.94 -4.04 -19.66
N PHE A 318 8.03 -3.61 -18.40
CA PHE A 318 8.72 -4.32 -17.35
C PHE A 318 8.05 -5.68 -17.07
N GLU A 319 6.74 -5.70 -16.84
CA GLU A 319 5.98 -6.92 -16.55
C GLU A 319 5.85 -7.84 -17.77
N ALA A 320 6.01 -7.31 -18.99
CA ALA A 320 6.17 -8.12 -20.20
C ALA A 320 7.56 -8.77 -20.35
N GLY A 321 8.47 -8.57 -19.40
CA GLY A 321 9.80 -9.16 -19.39
C GLY A 321 10.84 -8.39 -20.20
N SER A 322 10.61 -7.10 -20.47
CA SER A 322 11.52 -6.21 -21.21
C SER A 322 12.03 -5.05 -20.33
N PRO A 323 12.79 -5.34 -19.25
CA PRO A 323 13.22 -4.31 -18.29
C PRO A 323 14.09 -3.22 -18.93
N ALA A 324 14.95 -3.56 -19.89
CA ALA A 324 15.76 -2.58 -20.61
C ALA A 324 14.92 -1.55 -21.38
N ASP A 325 13.80 -1.99 -21.99
CA ASP A 325 12.88 -1.11 -22.71
C ASP A 325 11.99 -0.30 -21.76
N ALA A 326 11.76 -0.78 -20.54
CA ALA A 326 11.00 -0.10 -19.50
C ALA A 326 11.77 1.07 -18.86
N VAL A 327 13.10 0.95 -18.74
CA VAL A 327 13.97 1.95 -18.06
C VAL A 327 13.75 3.38 -18.58
N PRO A 328 13.74 3.66 -19.89
CA PRO A 328 13.49 5.02 -20.39
C PRO A 328 12.15 5.61 -19.93
N ALA A 329 11.09 4.81 -19.91
CA ALA A 329 9.76 5.27 -19.51
C ALA A 329 9.70 5.54 -18.00
N HIS A 330 10.22 4.64 -17.16
CA HIS A 330 10.32 4.89 -15.72
C HIS A 330 11.24 6.06 -15.38
N ALA A 331 12.35 6.24 -16.10
CA ALA A 331 13.23 7.39 -15.93
C ALA A 331 12.50 8.69 -16.21
N ARG A 332 11.71 8.72 -17.29
CA ARG A 332 10.90 9.89 -17.64
C ARG A 332 9.83 10.20 -16.58
N ALA A 333 9.18 9.19 -16.02
CA ALA A 333 8.22 9.38 -14.93
C ALA A 333 8.88 10.04 -13.69
N VAL A 334 10.06 9.57 -13.29
CA VAL A 334 10.83 10.13 -12.16
C VAL A 334 11.34 11.55 -12.45
N GLU A 335 11.68 11.86 -13.70
CA GLU A 335 12.08 13.23 -14.11
C GLU A 335 10.92 14.22 -13.99
N LEU A 336 9.70 13.79 -14.37
CA LEU A 336 8.50 14.61 -14.32
C LEU A 336 7.98 14.79 -12.88
N MET A 337 8.22 13.82 -12.01
CA MET A 337 7.83 13.86 -10.59
C MET A 337 9.02 13.53 -9.68
N PRO A 338 9.95 14.48 -9.48
CA PRO A 338 11.18 14.24 -8.74
C PRO A 338 11.00 14.31 -7.21
N GLN A 339 9.82 14.61 -6.69
CA GLN A 339 9.53 14.71 -5.26
C GLN A 339 8.25 13.91 -4.97
N ASP A 340 8.11 13.43 -3.74
CA ASP A 340 6.89 12.79 -3.22
C ASP A 340 6.40 11.57 -4.03
N ALA A 341 7.30 10.92 -4.77
CA ALA A 341 7.02 9.78 -5.63
C ALA A 341 7.98 8.59 -5.43
N PRO A 342 8.08 8.04 -4.20
CA PRO A 342 8.97 6.93 -3.86
C PRO A 342 8.71 5.68 -4.73
N LEU A 343 7.45 5.38 -5.06
CA LEU A 343 7.11 4.23 -5.90
C LEU A 343 7.65 4.35 -7.33
N LEU A 344 7.62 5.55 -7.94
CA LEU A 344 8.20 5.76 -9.27
C LEU A 344 9.71 5.48 -9.27
N ARG A 345 10.40 5.90 -8.21
CA ARG A 345 11.84 5.63 -8.02
C ARG A 345 12.13 4.15 -7.82
N ILE A 346 11.31 3.47 -7.02
CA ILE A 346 11.41 2.02 -6.80
C ILE A 346 11.20 1.26 -8.11
N ASN A 347 10.19 1.64 -8.90
CA ASN A 347 9.93 1.03 -10.21
C ASN A 347 11.12 1.22 -11.18
N LEU A 348 11.68 2.43 -11.24
CA LEU A 348 12.89 2.68 -12.02
C LEU A 348 14.08 1.83 -11.54
N ALA A 349 14.33 1.80 -10.23
CA ALA A 349 15.43 1.01 -9.68
C ALA A 349 15.26 -0.48 -9.93
N HIS A 350 14.05 -1.01 -9.82
CA HIS A 350 13.74 -2.40 -10.11
C HIS A 350 14.00 -2.72 -11.57
N ALA A 351 13.53 -1.88 -12.51
CA ALA A 351 13.83 -2.04 -13.92
C ALA A 351 15.34 -2.02 -14.21
N LEU A 352 16.10 -1.12 -13.57
CA LEU A 352 17.56 -1.06 -13.69
C LEU A 352 18.23 -2.36 -13.19
N ILE A 353 17.84 -2.87 -12.03
CA ILE A 353 18.38 -4.12 -11.46
C ILE A 353 18.11 -5.31 -12.39
N GLU A 354 16.89 -5.41 -12.92
CA GLU A 354 16.47 -6.52 -13.80
C GLU A 354 17.06 -6.44 -15.22
N THR A 355 17.74 -5.34 -15.58
CA THR A 355 18.58 -5.34 -16.79
C THR A 355 19.79 -6.26 -16.66
N HIS A 356 20.17 -6.62 -15.43
CA HIS A 356 21.39 -7.38 -15.11
C HIS A 356 22.69 -6.70 -15.61
N ASP A 357 22.64 -5.39 -15.83
CA ASP A 357 23.80 -4.57 -16.17
C ASP A 357 24.39 -3.96 -14.89
N GLU A 358 25.56 -4.44 -14.47
CA GLU A 358 26.25 -3.92 -13.27
C GLU A 358 26.56 -2.41 -13.36
N THR A 359 26.70 -1.86 -14.58
CA THR A 359 27.05 -0.45 -14.78
C THR A 359 25.93 0.51 -14.36
N VAL A 360 24.70 0.02 -14.19
CA VAL A 360 23.56 0.85 -13.78
C VAL A 360 23.13 0.65 -12.33
N LEU A 361 23.76 -0.28 -11.59
CA LEU A 361 23.36 -0.60 -10.21
C LEU A 361 23.61 0.55 -9.22
N GLU A 362 24.66 1.35 -9.40
CA GLU A 362 24.89 2.54 -8.57
C GLU A 362 23.75 3.56 -8.71
N ARG A 363 23.21 3.70 -9.93
CA ARG A 363 22.04 4.54 -10.19
C ARG A 363 20.80 3.96 -9.50
N ALA A 364 20.57 2.64 -9.61
CA ALA A 364 19.46 1.99 -8.93
C ALA A 364 19.51 2.22 -7.41
N ILE A 365 20.67 2.04 -6.79
CA ILE A 365 20.88 2.31 -5.35
C ILE A 365 20.61 3.77 -5.01
N THR A 366 21.00 4.72 -5.86
CA THR A 366 20.73 6.16 -5.65
C THR A 366 19.23 6.45 -5.62
N GLU A 367 18.46 5.86 -6.55
CA GLU A 367 17.00 6.02 -6.60
C GLU A 367 16.33 5.38 -5.38
N LEU A 368 16.77 4.19 -4.98
CA LEU A 368 16.26 3.50 -3.78
C LEU A 368 16.56 4.28 -2.50
N ARG A 369 17.76 4.84 -2.36
CA ARG A 369 18.12 5.67 -1.21
C ARG A 369 17.22 6.89 -1.11
N ARG A 370 16.91 7.55 -2.23
CA ARG A 370 15.95 8.66 -2.27
C ARG A 370 14.56 8.21 -1.87
N ALA A 371 14.07 7.09 -2.42
CA ALA A 371 12.77 6.55 -2.03
C ALA A 371 12.67 6.24 -0.53
N THR A 372 13.75 5.75 0.10
CA THR A 372 13.79 5.47 1.55
C THR A 372 13.92 6.71 2.44
N ILE A 373 14.11 7.90 1.89
CA ILE A 373 13.99 9.15 2.66
C ILE A 373 12.51 9.41 2.96
N ASP A 374 11.67 9.27 1.94
CA ASP A 374 10.22 9.51 2.04
C ASP A 374 9.49 8.30 2.67
N GLU A 375 9.93 7.08 2.33
CA GLU A 375 9.41 5.83 2.87
C GLU A 375 10.50 4.98 3.54
N PRO A 376 10.97 5.35 4.75
CA PRO A 376 12.04 4.64 5.44
C PRO A 376 11.69 3.19 5.77
N ASN A 377 10.40 2.87 5.82
CA ASN A 377 9.88 1.53 6.10
C ASN A 377 9.33 0.86 4.83
N ASN A 378 9.89 1.11 3.64
CA ASN A 378 9.53 0.40 2.41
C ASN A 378 10.41 -0.85 2.20
N PRO A 379 9.90 -2.06 2.49
CA PRO A 379 10.72 -3.26 2.34
C PRO A 379 11.09 -3.63 0.90
N MET A 380 10.39 -3.16 -0.16
CA MET A 380 10.84 -3.42 -1.55
C MET A 380 12.12 -2.66 -1.76
N ALA A 381 12.13 -1.39 -1.36
CA ALA A 381 13.28 -0.55 -1.54
C ALA A 381 14.52 -1.15 -0.85
N TRP A 382 14.38 -1.61 0.40
CA TRP A 382 15.45 -2.28 1.13
C TRP A 382 15.88 -3.61 0.52
N ARG A 383 14.93 -4.43 0.04
CA ARG A 383 15.24 -5.70 -0.62
C ARG A 383 16.03 -5.48 -1.91
N LEU A 384 15.55 -4.60 -2.78
CA LEU A 384 16.21 -4.26 -4.04
C LEU A 384 17.60 -3.66 -3.78
N MET A 385 17.73 -2.82 -2.75
CA MET A 385 19.02 -2.24 -2.38
C MET A 385 19.99 -3.31 -1.88
N SER A 386 19.51 -4.28 -1.09
CA SER A 386 20.30 -5.43 -0.65
C SER A 386 20.78 -6.28 -1.83
N GLN A 387 19.92 -6.55 -2.80
CA GLN A 387 20.27 -7.27 -4.03
C GLN A 387 21.34 -6.51 -4.84
N ALA A 388 21.14 -5.21 -5.07
CA ALA A 388 22.08 -4.39 -5.83
C ALA A 388 23.46 -4.30 -5.15
N TYR A 389 23.51 -4.10 -3.83
CA TYR A 389 24.78 -4.13 -3.08
C TYR A 389 25.47 -5.48 -3.15
N ALA A 390 24.72 -6.58 -3.01
CA ALA A 390 25.29 -7.92 -3.08
C ALA A 390 25.89 -8.20 -4.46
N THR A 391 25.23 -7.79 -5.54
CA THR A 391 25.76 -7.91 -6.91
C THR A 391 27.04 -7.09 -7.11
N LEU A 392 27.14 -5.91 -6.49
CA LEU A 392 28.36 -5.08 -6.50
C LEU A 392 29.47 -5.59 -5.56
N GLY A 393 29.25 -6.66 -4.80
CA GLY A 393 30.21 -7.18 -3.81
C GLY A 393 30.32 -6.34 -2.53
N LEU A 394 29.37 -5.41 -2.32
CA LEU A 394 29.28 -4.55 -1.14
C LEU A 394 28.52 -5.28 -0.02
N GLU A 395 29.12 -6.35 0.50
CA GLU A 395 28.45 -7.29 1.40
C GLU A 395 28.03 -6.65 2.74
N GLY A 396 28.79 -5.69 3.28
CA GLY A 396 28.42 -5.00 4.53
C GLY A 396 27.12 -4.21 4.38
N GLU A 397 27.02 -3.43 3.31
CA GLU A 397 25.87 -2.63 2.91
C GLU A 397 24.68 -3.51 2.53
N ALA A 398 24.93 -4.63 1.84
CA ALA A 398 23.91 -5.62 1.54
C ALA A 398 23.28 -6.19 2.81
N ARG A 399 24.10 -6.50 3.83
CA ARG A 399 23.63 -6.99 5.14
C ARG A 399 22.86 -5.91 5.91
N LEU A 400 23.29 -4.66 5.85
CA LEU A 400 22.55 -3.55 6.44
C LEU A 400 21.18 -3.40 5.79
N ALA A 401 21.11 -3.38 4.47
CA ALA A 401 19.83 -3.29 3.74
C ALA A 401 18.91 -4.49 4.06
N SER A 402 19.46 -5.71 4.20
CA SER A 402 18.71 -6.86 4.71
C SER A 402 18.21 -6.66 6.15
N ALA A 403 19.01 -6.03 7.02
CA ALA A 403 18.61 -5.72 8.39
C ALA A 403 17.44 -4.73 8.43
N GLU A 404 17.52 -3.65 7.65
CA GLU A 404 16.45 -2.65 7.48
C GLU A 404 15.18 -3.29 6.90
N PHE A 405 15.30 -4.16 5.90
CA PHE A 405 14.18 -4.97 5.39
C PHE A 405 13.51 -5.75 6.53
N HIS A 406 14.27 -6.57 7.26
CA HIS A 406 13.70 -7.40 8.33
C HIS A 406 13.14 -6.56 9.49
N PHE A 407 13.75 -5.41 9.78
CA PHE A 407 13.25 -4.46 10.77
C PHE A 407 11.90 -3.89 10.35
N SER A 408 11.77 -3.44 9.09
CA SER A 408 10.53 -2.86 8.55
C SER A 408 9.33 -3.82 8.54
N VAL A 409 9.58 -5.13 8.38
CA VAL A 409 8.53 -6.18 8.45
C VAL A 409 8.35 -6.78 9.85
N GLY A 410 8.95 -6.19 10.88
CA GLY A 410 8.78 -6.61 12.29
C GLY A 410 9.54 -7.88 12.69
N GLN A 411 10.44 -8.39 11.84
CA GLN A 411 11.24 -9.58 12.09
C GLN A 411 12.50 -9.25 12.90
N GLN A 412 12.31 -8.79 14.14
CA GLN A 412 13.37 -8.25 15.01
C GLN A 412 14.59 -9.18 15.15
N ARG A 413 14.38 -10.49 15.33
CA ARG A 413 15.50 -11.45 15.47
C ARG A 413 16.38 -11.48 14.22
N GLN A 414 15.75 -11.53 13.04
CA GLN A 414 16.46 -11.51 11.76
C GLN A 414 17.14 -10.16 11.57
N ALA A 415 16.45 -9.05 11.86
CA ALA A 415 17.00 -7.71 11.78
C ALA A 415 18.30 -7.59 12.61
N THR A 416 18.29 -8.04 13.87
CA THR A 416 19.49 -8.07 14.73
C THR A 416 20.60 -8.92 14.15
N GLN A 417 20.30 -10.11 13.63
CA GLN A 417 21.32 -11.01 13.06
C GLN A 417 22.01 -10.40 11.84
N PHE A 418 21.25 -9.78 10.95
CA PHE A 418 21.80 -9.12 9.77
C PHE A 418 22.56 -7.84 10.16
N ALA A 419 22.04 -7.06 11.11
CA ALA A 419 22.68 -5.84 11.58
C ALA A 419 24.02 -6.10 12.26
N LEU A 420 24.13 -7.14 13.10
CA LEU A 420 25.41 -7.54 13.71
C LEU A 420 26.45 -7.94 12.64
N ARG A 421 26.05 -8.69 11.61
CA ARG A 421 26.95 -9.04 10.50
C ARG A 421 27.36 -7.81 9.70
N ALA A 422 26.42 -6.90 9.42
CA ALA A 422 26.71 -5.65 8.73
C ALA A 422 27.74 -4.83 9.52
N ARG A 423 27.50 -4.64 10.82
CA ARG A 423 28.39 -3.94 11.75
C ARG A 423 29.83 -4.50 11.74
N ASP A 424 29.98 -5.83 11.69
CA ASP A 424 31.30 -6.48 11.69
C ASP A 424 32.04 -6.32 10.34
N MET A 425 31.33 -5.93 9.27
CA MET A 425 31.88 -5.77 7.90
C MET A 425 32.05 -4.31 7.48
N LEU A 426 31.28 -3.39 8.08
CA LEU A 426 31.29 -1.97 7.77
C LEU A 426 32.37 -1.22 8.57
N ASP A 427 32.87 -0.13 8.00
CA ASP A 427 33.88 0.70 8.66
C ASP A 427 33.33 1.31 9.97
N PRO A 428 33.99 1.08 11.13
CA PRO A 428 33.55 1.62 12.40
C PRO A 428 33.38 3.15 12.37
N GLY A 429 32.20 3.63 12.76
CA GLY A 429 31.87 5.06 12.79
C GLY A 429 31.27 5.62 11.48
N SER A 430 31.23 4.85 10.40
CA SER A 430 30.48 5.19 9.19
C SER A 430 28.98 5.40 9.49
N VAL A 431 28.24 6.02 8.56
CA VAL A 431 26.80 6.22 8.73
C VAL A 431 26.09 4.86 8.74
N GLU A 432 26.49 3.99 7.84
CA GLU A 432 25.99 2.63 7.66
C GLU A 432 26.25 1.78 8.92
N TRP A 433 27.47 1.86 9.47
CA TRP A 433 27.80 1.17 10.72
C TRP A 433 26.93 1.65 11.89
N ARG A 434 26.70 2.97 12.00
CA ARG A 434 25.84 3.53 13.04
C ARG A 434 24.40 3.05 12.90
N ARG A 435 23.84 3.05 11.68
CA ARG A 435 22.50 2.51 11.41
C ARG A 435 22.39 1.03 11.77
N ALA A 436 23.42 0.23 11.48
CA ALA A 436 23.45 -1.18 11.90
C ALA A 436 23.36 -1.32 13.43
N VAL A 437 24.13 -0.51 14.18
CA VAL A 437 24.09 -0.49 15.64
C VAL A 437 22.72 -0.05 16.16
N ASP A 438 22.12 0.97 15.56
CA ASP A 438 20.79 1.47 15.93
C ASP A 438 19.73 0.37 15.80
N ILE A 439 19.76 -0.44 14.74
CA ILE A 439 18.84 -1.58 14.56
C ILE A 439 19.04 -2.64 15.64
N VAL A 440 20.28 -2.94 16.02
CA VAL A 440 20.56 -3.92 17.09
C VAL A 440 19.98 -3.45 18.42
N LEU A 441 20.19 -2.17 18.77
CA LEU A 441 19.66 -1.57 19.99
C LEU A 441 18.12 -1.50 19.96
N ALA A 442 17.53 -1.07 18.85
CA ALA A 442 16.08 -0.98 18.67
C ALA A 442 15.39 -2.35 18.73
N SER A 443 16.11 -3.43 18.40
CA SER A 443 15.60 -4.81 18.48
C SER A 443 15.73 -5.44 19.88
N GLY A 444 16.17 -4.67 20.89
CA GLY A 444 16.14 -5.06 22.30
C GLY A 444 17.49 -5.49 22.90
N ALA A 445 18.60 -5.37 22.19
CA ALA A 445 19.93 -5.55 22.78
C ALA A 445 20.36 -4.29 23.55
N THR A 446 21.02 -4.45 24.70
CA THR A 446 21.55 -3.30 25.44
C THR A 446 22.96 -2.91 24.96
N PRO A 447 23.43 -1.68 25.23
CA PRO A 447 24.82 -1.31 25.00
C PRO A 447 25.81 -2.26 25.69
N GLU A 448 25.48 -2.76 26.88
CA GLU A 448 26.30 -3.74 27.59
C GLU A 448 26.34 -5.08 26.85
N ASP A 449 25.22 -5.54 26.25
CA ASP A 449 25.20 -6.76 25.42
C ASP A 449 26.15 -6.62 24.21
N LEU A 450 26.23 -5.43 23.62
CA LEU A 450 27.15 -5.11 22.52
C LEU A 450 28.61 -5.10 23.00
N GLU A 451 28.91 -4.47 24.14
CA GLU A 451 30.26 -4.47 24.72
C GLU A 451 30.71 -5.89 25.09
N ASP A 452 29.81 -6.72 25.60
CA ASP A 452 30.08 -8.11 25.96
C ASP A 452 30.32 -8.97 24.70
N LEU A 453 29.58 -8.71 23.60
CA LEU A 453 29.82 -9.31 22.29
C LEU A 453 31.19 -8.90 21.73
N ASP A 454 31.54 -7.62 21.77
CA ASP A 454 32.80 -7.09 21.25
C ASP A 454 33.98 -7.65 22.05
N ARG A 455 33.84 -7.77 23.38
CA ARG A 455 34.81 -8.42 24.25
C ARG A 455 35.03 -9.89 23.85
N ARG A 456 33.94 -10.64 23.66
CA ARG A 456 33.99 -12.05 23.22
C ARG A 456 34.57 -12.23 21.83
N GLN A 457 34.33 -11.29 20.91
CA GLN A 457 34.91 -11.32 19.56
C GLN A 457 36.40 -10.94 19.57
N GLY A 458 36.81 -9.96 20.38
CA GLY A 458 38.22 -9.62 20.60
C GLY A 458 39.04 -10.75 21.23
N GLU A 459 38.39 -11.64 21.98
CA GLU A 459 38.98 -12.85 22.56
C GLU A 459 38.96 -14.08 21.62
N ARG A 460 38.27 -14.02 20.47
CA ARG A 460 38.33 -15.10 19.48
C ARG A 460 39.64 -15.01 18.68
N PRO A 461 40.42 -16.10 18.56
CA PRO A 461 41.56 -16.11 17.64
C PRO A 461 41.04 -15.82 16.22
N ARG A 462 41.60 -14.80 15.55
CA ARG A 462 41.38 -14.56 14.12
C ARG A 462 41.80 -15.81 13.35
N SER A 463 40.84 -16.67 13.03
CA SER A 463 41.03 -17.88 12.24
C SER A 463 39.80 -18.00 11.34
N LEU A 464 40.05 -18.09 10.03
CA LEU A 464 39.12 -18.17 8.90
C LEU A 464 38.84 -16.84 8.17
N TYR A 465 39.88 -16.18 7.66
CA TYR A 465 39.83 -15.39 6.41
C TYR A 465 41.23 -15.19 5.78
N GLU A 466 42.16 -16.12 5.98
CA GLU A 466 43.45 -16.15 5.27
C GLU A 466 43.56 -17.45 4.46
N ASP A 467 42.84 -17.57 3.33
CA ASP A 467 43.26 -18.50 2.26
C ASP A 467 42.68 -18.20 0.86
N VAL A 468 42.73 -16.93 0.40
CA VAL A 468 42.50 -16.63 -1.04
C VAL A 468 43.58 -15.73 -1.67
N THR A 469 44.55 -15.21 -0.92
CA THR A 469 45.64 -14.37 -1.48
C THR A 469 47.06 -14.87 -1.17
N ALA A 470 47.24 -16.15 -0.83
CA ALA A 470 48.56 -16.77 -0.63
C ALA A 470 48.96 -17.78 -1.73
N ARG A 471 48.48 -17.59 -2.96
CA ARG A 471 48.95 -18.37 -4.14
C ARG A 471 49.11 -17.53 -5.40
N ARG A 472 49.87 -16.44 -5.32
CA ARG A 472 50.65 -15.88 -6.44
C ARG A 472 51.76 -15.03 -5.82
N LEU A 473 52.97 -15.14 -6.37
CA LEU A 473 54.23 -14.51 -5.93
C LEU A 473 55.07 -15.32 -4.92
N SER A 474 55.38 -16.56 -5.27
CA SER A 474 56.60 -17.21 -4.78
C SER A 474 57.35 -17.91 -5.92
N HIS A 475 57.65 -17.19 -7.00
CA HIS A 475 58.65 -17.63 -7.99
C HIS A 475 59.48 -16.44 -8.48
N THR A 476 60.57 -16.15 -7.77
CA THR A 476 61.78 -15.63 -8.40
C THR A 476 62.98 -16.10 -7.56
N PRO A 477 63.87 -16.96 -8.08
CA PRO A 477 65.12 -17.27 -7.42
C PRO A 477 66.16 -16.21 -7.75
N ALA A 478 66.84 -15.72 -6.71
CA ALA A 478 68.06 -14.94 -6.84
C ALA A 478 69.23 -15.87 -7.22
N HIS A 479 70.01 -15.48 -8.22
CA HIS A 479 71.41 -15.92 -8.34
C HIS A 479 72.32 -14.75 -8.71
N GLN A 480 73.47 -14.79 -8.04
CA GLN A 480 74.62 -13.88 -8.04
C GLN A 480 75.29 -13.75 -9.41
N HIS A 481 75.59 -12.53 -9.85
CA HIS A 481 76.93 -11.92 -9.85
C HIS A 481 76.92 -10.52 -10.43
#